data_AF-A0A519ZVC6-F1
#
_entry.id   AF-A0A519ZVC6-F1
#
_cell.length_a   1.000
_cell.length_b   1.000
_cell.length_c   1.000
_cell.angle_alpha   90.00
_cell.angle_beta   90.00
_cell.angle_gamma   90.00
#
_symmetry.space_group_name_H-M   'P 1'
#
loop_
_entity.id
_entity.type
_entity.pdbx_description
1 polymer ?
#
loop_
_entity_poly.entity_id
_entity_poly.type
_entity_poly.pdbx_seq_one_letter_code
_entity_poly.pdbx_strand_id
1 'polypeptide(L)'
;SGLAHLWFLYYLILFYFGTYLYIKVLDFRKRKLHKPAIGLNANFLVILVVTVLLTSILTAFNNHLIPPVYTGLKIQIFNLSYYLIFYVLGWILNHRLNVLNDLSRYSFVISSIGLALAIFSTRFQNREIQPLVIHIFSAAQTVLLVLGITGLFLKLFNRETVFWRYCSDASYWMYLVHLVIIVWLQILFMNSAVSPGMRLTFVLAVTLIITLATYHFFVRNTFIGNILNGKKRV
;
A
#
# COMPACT_ATOMS: atom_id res chain seq x y z
N SER A 1 -3.50 19.81 14.01
CA SER A 1 -2.88 18.61 14.63
C SER A 1 -3.56 17.38 14.04
N GLY A 2 -2.83 16.62 13.23
CA GLY A 2 -3.36 15.48 12.48
C GLY A 2 -2.77 14.14 12.97
N LEU A 3 -3.19 13.04 12.34
CA LEU A 3 -2.70 11.68 12.55
C LEU A 3 -1.25 11.45 12.05
N ALA A 4 -0.56 12.50 11.58
CA ALA A 4 0.76 12.41 10.95
C ALA A 4 0.79 11.28 9.91
N HIS A 5 1.63 10.26 10.11
CA HIS A 5 1.77 9.12 9.19
C HIS A 5 0.70 8.03 9.35
N LEU A 6 -0.14 8.08 10.41
CA LEU A 6 -1.16 7.08 10.74
C LEU A 6 -2.43 7.17 9.86
N TRP A 7 -2.44 8.06 8.87
CA TRP A 7 -3.57 8.24 7.94
C TRP A 7 -3.97 6.92 7.27
N PHE A 8 -3.00 6.07 6.90
CA PHE A 8 -3.28 4.78 6.27
C PHE A 8 -4.07 3.85 7.19
N LEU A 9 -3.67 3.73 8.45
CA LEU A 9 -4.35 2.91 9.46
C LEU A 9 -5.77 3.43 9.72
N TYR A 10 -5.97 4.75 9.72
CA TYR A 10 -7.29 5.36 9.85
C TYR A 10 -8.25 4.95 8.73
N TYR A 11 -7.83 5.05 7.46
CA TYR A 11 -8.64 4.57 6.33
C TYR A 11 -8.88 3.05 6.39
N LEU A 12 -7.88 2.29 6.82
CA LEU A 12 -7.99 0.84 6.94
C LEU A 12 -9.07 0.44 7.98
N ILE A 13 -9.11 1.10 9.14
CA ILE A 13 -10.16 0.88 10.15
C ILE A 13 -11.53 1.20 9.57
N LEU A 14 -11.68 2.31 8.84
CA LEU A 14 -12.95 2.67 8.20
C LEU A 14 -13.41 1.59 7.21
N PHE A 15 -12.51 1.07 6.38
CA PHE A 15 -12.83 0.01 5.43
C PHE A 15 -13.20 -1.31 6.12
N TYR A 16 -12.46 -1.71 7.16
CA TYR A 16 -12.81 -2.90 7.95
C TYR A 16 -14.17 -2.76 8.64
N PHE A 17 -14.45 -1.59 9.20
CA PHE A 17 -15.75 -1.30 9.79
C PHE A 17 -16.88 -1.39 8.76
N GLY A 18 -16.66 -0.83 7.56
CA GLY A 18 -17.60 -0.94 6.44
C GLY A 18 -17.84 -2.40 6.01
N THR A 19 -16.79 -3.19 5.87
CA THR A 19 -16.87 -4.63 5.56
C THR A 19 -17.62 -5.40 6.65
N TYR A 20 -17.35 -5.10 7.92
CA TYR A 20 -18.06 -5.73 9.05
C TYR A 20 -19.56 -5.43 9.03
N LEU A 21 -19.94 -4.17 8.79
CA LEU A 21 -21.35 -3.79 8.65
C LEU A 21 -22.00 -4.48 7.45
N TYR A 22 -21.30 -4.54 6.31
CA TYR A 22 -21.79 -5.23 5.11
C TYR A 22 -22.08 -6.72 5.38
N ILE A 23 -21.16 -7.43 6.04
CA ILE A 23 -21.35 -8.83 6.42
C ILE A 23 -22.55 -8.99 7.37
N LYS A 24 -22.64 -8.15 8.41
CA LYS A 24 -23.79 -8.15 9.34
C LYS A 24 -25.13 -7.94 8.64
N VAL A 25 -25.19 -7.02 7.67
CA VAL A 25 -26.42 -6.76 6.90
C VAL A 25 -26.80 -7.96 6.03
N LEU A 26 -25.82 -8.65 5.45
CA LEU A 26 -26.08 -9.87 4.69
C LEU A 26 -26.59 -11.01 5.57
N ASP A 27 -25.98 -11.21 6.74
CA ASP A 27 -26.41 -12.21 7.72
C ASP A 27 -27.82 -11.92 8.22
N PHE A 28 -28.11 -10.65 8.54
CA PHE A 28 -29.46 -10.20 8.91
C PHE A 28 -30.49 -10.47 7.82
N ARG A 29 -30.11 -10.27 6.54
CA ARG A 29 -30.97 -10.55 5.38
C ARG A 29 -30.96 -12.03 4.95
N LYS A 30 -30.30 -12.92 5.69
CA LYS A 30 -30.09 -14.34 5.35
C LYS A 30 -29.54 -14.55 3.93
N ARG A 31 -28.77 -13.59 3.42
CA ARG A 31 -28.17 -13.66 2.08
C ARG A 31 -26.78 -14.26 2.20
N LYS A 32 -26.47 -15.23 1.34
CA LYS A 32 -25.10 -15.75 1.25
C LYS A 32 -24.19 -14.68 0.65
N LEU A 33 -23.01 -14.52 1.23
CA LEU A 33 -21.89 -13.84 0.61
C LEU A 33 -21.61 -14.51 -0.74
N HIS A 34 -22.00 -13.84 -1.82
CA HIS A 34 -21.64 -14.29 -3.15
C HIS A 34 -20.15 -14.04 -3.34
N LYS A 35 -19.38 -15.11 -3.55
CA LYS A 35 -17.99 -14.96 -3.98
C LYS A 35 -18.03 -14.20 -5.32
N PRO A 36 -17.34 -13.06 -5.45
CA PRO A 36 -17.38 -12.28 -6.68
C PRO A 36 -17.01 -13.17 -7.86
N ALA A 37 -17.98 -13.43 -8.73
CA ALA A 37 -17.87 -14.34 -9.86
C ALA A 37 -17.24 -13.60 -11.05
N ILE A 38 -15.99 -13.18 -10.91
CA ILE A 38 -15.18 -12.70 -12.04
C ILE A 38 -14.67 -13.94 -12.78
N GLY A 39 -15.52 -14.53 -13.63
CA GLY A 39 -15.07 -15.50 -14.64
C GLY A 39 -14.46 -14.76 -15.83
N LEU A 40 -13.61 -15.45 -16.60
CA LEU A 40 -12.88 -15.00 -17.80
C LEU A 40 -11.50 -14.41 -17.49
N ASN A 41 -10.43 -15.00 -18.04
CA ASN A 41 -9.09 -14.44 -18.31
C ASN A 41 -8.73 -13.16 -17.52
N ALA A 42 -8.82 -13.25 -16.19
CA ALA A 42 -9.19 -12.11 -15.33
C ALA A 42 -8.09 -11.08 -15.15
N ASN A 43 -6.85 -11.39 -15.53
CA ASN A 43 -5.71 -10.52 -15.26
C ASN A 43 -5.81 -9.21 -16.05
N PHE A 44 -6.10 -9.28 -17.37
CA PHE A 44 -6.15 -8.07 -18.20
C PHE A 44 -7.40 -7.23 -17.93
N LEU A 45 -8.57 -7.86 -17.81
CA LEU A 45 -9.83 -7.14 -17.52
C LEU A 45 -9.80 -6.48 -16.14
N VAL A 46 -9.23 -7.12 -15.12
CA VAL A 46 -9.07 -6.51 -13.80
C VAL A 46 -8.13 -5.30 -13.89
N ILE A 47 -6.98 -5.42 -14.58
CA ILE A 47 -6.07 -4.29 -14.79
C ILE A 47 -6.80 -3.14 -15.49
N LEU A 48 -7.54 -3.43 -16.56
CA LEU A 48 -8.27 -2.43 -17.33
C LEU A 48 -9.36 -1.74 -16.50
N VAL A 49 -10.23 -2.52 -15.84
CA VAL A 49 -11.32 -1.98 -15.01
C VAL A 49 -10.79 -1.12 -13.88
N VAL A 50 -9.76 -1.60 -13.15
CA VAL A 50 -9.15 -0.83 -12.06
C VAL A 50 -8.49 0.44 -12.61
N THR A 51 -7.81 0.37 -13.75
CA THR A 51 -7.19 1.54 -14.38
C THR A 51 -8.24 2.58 -14.79
N VAL A 52 -9.37 2.15 -15.37
CA VAL A 52 -10.48 3.05 -15.74
C VAL A 52 -11.10 3.69 -14.51
N LEU A 53 -11.35 2.92 -13.44
CA LEU A 53 -11.90 3.44 -12.19
C LEU A 53 -10.96 4.43 -11.49
N LEU A 54 -9.66 4.15 -11.47
CA LEU A 54 -8.69 5.10 -10.91
C LEU A 54 -8.58 6.35 -11.76
N THR A 55 -8.59 6.21 -13.10
CA THR A 55 -8.57 7.35 -14.02
C THR A 55 -9.78 8.24 -13.79
N SER A 56 -10.99 7.67 -13.65
CA SER A 56 -12.21 8.45 -13.43
C SER A 56 -12.21 9.19 -12.09
N ILE A 57 -11.62 8.61 -11.04
CA ILE A 57 -11.42 9.29 -9.77
C ILE A 57 -10.41 10.42 -9.92
N LEU A 58 -9.25 10.17 -10.55
CA LEU A 58 -8.23 11.21 -10.74
C LEU A 58 -8.75 12.39 -11.56
N THR A 59 -9.52 12.14 -12.62
CA THR A 59 -10.14 13.21 -13.42
C THR A 59 -11.24 13.94 -12.67
N ALA A 60 -12.05 13.25 -11.87
CA ALA A 60 -13.09 13.90 -11.06
C ALA A 60 -12.51 14.88 -10.03
N PHE A 61 -11.31 14.60 -9.51
CA PHE A 61 -10.63 15.43 -8.51
C PHE A 61 -9.54 16.35 -9.10
N ASN A 62 -9.33 16.30 -10.43
CA ASN A 62 -8.61 17.12 -11.43
C ASN A 62 -7.36 17.94 -11.07
N ASN A 63 -6.99 18.04 -9.80
CA ASN A 63 -5.92 18.89 -9.28
C ASN A 63 -4.67 18.09 -8.93
N HIS A 64 -4.72 16.75 -9.00
CA HIS A 64 -3.67 15.89 -8.48
C HIS A 64 -3.51 14.60 -9.29
N LEU A 65 -2.25 14.20 -9.52
CA LEU A 65 -1.90 12.95 -10.19
C LEU A 65 -2.13 11.70 -9.32
N ILE A 66 -2.06 11.89 -8.00
CA ILE A 66 -2.22 10.89 -6.95
C ILE A 66 -2.84 11.61 -5.75
N PRO A 67 -3.66 10.96 -4.91
CA PRO A 67 -4.17 11.58 -3.70
C PRO A 67 -3.07 12.19 -2.83
N PRO A 68 -3.17 13.47 -2.44
CA PRO A 68 -2.20 14.08 -1.54
C PRO A 68 -2.26 13.41 -0.17
N VAL A 69 -1.11 13.37 0.51
CA VAL A 69 -1.03 12.87 1.88
C VAL A 69 -1.77 13.85 2.78
N TYR A 70 -2.97 13.46 3.22
CA TYR A 70 -3.74 14.23 4.17
C TYR A 70 -3.62 13.61 5.55
N THR A 71 -3.05 14.40 6.46
CA THR A 71 -2.82 13.97 7.85
C THR A 71 -3.93 14.40 8.78
N GLY A 72 -4.91 15.19 8.34
CA GLY A 72 -6.02 15.63 9.18
C GLY A 72 -7.04 14.51 9.47
N LEU A 73 -7.94 14.78 10.42
CA LEU A 73 -9.00 13.84 10.80
C LEU A 73 -10.21 13.84 9.85
N LYS A 74 -10.35 14.90 9.04
CA LYS A 74 -11.47 15.02 8.11
C LYS A 74 -11.36 13.96 7.02
N ILE A 75 -12.42 13.17 6.82
CA ILE A 75 -12.45 12.17 5.76
C ILE A 75 -12.42 12.90 4.41
N GLN A 76 -11.31 12.73 3.69
CA GLN A 76 -11.22 13.19 2.31
C GLN A 76 -11.85 12.15 1.39
N ILE A 77 -12.88 12.57 0.65
CA ILE A 77 -13.62 11.72 -0.29
C ILE A 77 -12.68 11.21 -1.39
N PHE A 78 -11.75 12.05 -1.86
CA PHE A 78 -10.76 11.66 -2.86
C PHE A 78 -9.93 10.45 -2.41
N ASN A 79 -9.27 10.56 -1.25
CA ASN A 79 -8.45 9.51 -0.67
C ASN A 79 -9.28 8.26 -0.32
N LEU A 80 -10.47 8.45 0.24
CA LEU A 80 -11.39 7.36 0.57
C LEU A 80 -11.73 6.53 -0.68
N SER A 81 -12.20 7.17 -1.75
CA SER A 81 -12.59 6.51 -2.99
C SER A 81 -11.42 5.82 -3.67
N TYR A 82 -10.25 6.48 -3.69
CA TYR A 82 -9.04 5.93 -4.30
C TYR A 82 -8.54 4.68 -3.57
N TYR A 83 -8.41 4.74 -2.24
CA TYR A 83 -7.93 3.59 -1.45
C TYR A 83 -8.96 2.46 -1.35
N LEU A 84 -10.26 2.77 -1.41
CA LEU A 84 -11.33 1.78 -1.40
C LEU A 84 -11.20 0.80 -2.57
N ILE A 85 -10.81 1.27 -3.76
CA ILE A 85 -10.59 0.40 -4.93
C ILE A 85 -9.53 -0.65 -4.62
N PHE A 86 -8.39 -0.26 -4.05
CA PHE A 86 -7.31 -1.18 -3.71
C PHE A 86 -7.70 -2.13 -2.58
N TYR A 87 -8.44 -1.65 -1.58
CA TYR A 87 -8.97 -2.49 -0.51
C TYR A 87 -9.91 -3.58 -1.06
N VAL A 88 -10.88 -3.20 -1.90
CA VAL A 88 -11.81 -4.14 -2.53
C VAL A 88 -11.08 -5.10 -3.47
N LEU A 89 -10.13 -4.60 -4.26
CA LEU A 89 -9.27 -5.43 -5.11
C LEU A 89 -8.53 -6.49 -4.28
N GLY A 90 -7.91 -6.09 -3.17
CA GLY A 90 -7.24 -7.00 -2.25
C GLY A 90 -8.19 -8.04 -1.65
N TRP A 91 -9.40 -7.63 -1.26
CA TRP A 91 -10.43 -8.55 -0.75
C TRP A 91 -10.85 -9.58 -1.81
N ILE A 92 -11.06 -9.16 -3.06
CA ILE A 92 -11.40 -10.05 -4.18
C ILE A 92 -10.25 -11.02 -4.46
N LEU A 93 -9.01 -10.52 -4.54
CA LEU A 93 -7.82 -11.31 -4.83
C LEU A 93 -7.53 -12.36 -3.74
N ASN A 94 -7.79 -12.04 -2.47
CA ASN A 94 -7.63 -12.99 -1.36
C ASN A 94 -8.53 -14.23 -1.50
N HIS A 95 -9.68 -14.11 -2.19
CA HIS A 95 -10.58 -15.24 -2.44
C HIS A 95 -10.17 -16.08 -3.67
N ARG A 96 -9.15 -15.64 -4.43
CA ARG A 96 -8.75 -16.21 -5.72
C ARG A 96 -7.23 -16.27 -5.87
N LEU A 97 -6.57 -17.01 -4.98
CA LEU A 97 -5.10 -17.21 -5.00
C LEU A 97 -4.57 -17.71 -6.36
N ASN A 98 -5.38 -18.43 -7.13
CA ASN A 98 -5.02 -18.89 -8.48
C ASN A 98 -4.73 -17.73 -9.45
N VAL A 99 -5.52 -16.66 -9.40
CA VAL A 99 -5.32 -15.44 -10.23
C VAL A 99 -4.01 -14.75 -9.85
N LEU A 100 -3.70 -14.76 -8.54
CA LEU A 100 -2.46 -14.23 -7.98
C LEU A 100 -1.22 -15.00 -8.49
N ASN A 101 -1.34 -16.33 -8.58
CA ASN A 101 -0.27 -17.19 -9.11
C ASN A 101 -0.02 -16.93 -10.59
N ASP A 102 -1.06 -16.69 -11.39
CA ASP A 102 -0.92 -16.36 -12.81
C ASP A 102 -0.26 -14.98 -13.00
N LEU A 103 -0.61 -14.00 -12.18
CA LEU A 103 0.05 -12.68 -12.14
C LEU A 103 1.53 -12.78 -11.76
N SER A 104 1.89 -13.72 -10.86
CA SER A 104 3.27 -13.93 -10.43
C SER A 104 4.21 -14.35 -11.58
N ARG A 105 3.67 -15.03 -12.62
CA ARG A 105 4.43 -15.47 -13.80
C ARG A 105 5.01 -14.28 -14.58
N TYR A 106 4.22 -13.23 -14.77
CA TYR A 106 4.59 -12.04 -15.55
C TYR A 106 4.99 -10.84 -14.67
N SER A 107 5.16 -11.07 -13.36
CA SER A 107 5.44 -10.03 -12.36
C SER A 107 6.62 -9.11 -12.70
N PHE A 108 7.72 -9.66 -13.24
CA PHE A 108 8.85 -8.86 -13.71
C PHE A 108 8.47 -7.94 -14.87
N VAL A 109 7.77 -8.45 -15.87
CA VAL A 109 7.34 -7.66 -17.05
C VAL A 109 6.36 -6.58 -16.62
N ILE A 110 5.35 -6.93 -15.81
CA ILE A 110 4.35 -6.01 -15.29
C ILE A 110 5.02 -4.89 -14.46
N SER A 111 5.96 -5.23 -13.58
CA SER A 111 6.70 -4.25 -12.76
C SER A 111 7.58 -3.34 -13.61
N SER A 112 8.29 -3.89 -14.61
CA SER A 112 9.12 -3.12 -15.52
C SER A 112 8.31 -2.13 -16.36
N ILE A 113 7.14 -2.56 -16.88
CA ILE A 113 6.24 -1.66 -17.61
C ILE A 113 5.71 -0.58 -16.67
N GLY A 114 5.26 -0.94 -15.46
CA GLY A 114 4.82 0.01 -14.45
C GLY A 114 5.89 1.07 -14.12
N LEU A 115 7.14 0.64 -13.96
CA LEU A 115 8.27 1.53 -13.70
C LEU A 115 8.58 2.43 -14.91
N ALA A 116 8.53 1.89 -16.13
CA ALA A 116 8.71 2.68 -17.35
C ALA A 116 7.63 3.77 -17.48
N LEU A 117 6.37 3.43 -17.19
CA LEU A 117 5.27 4.41 -17.15
C LEU A 117 5.45 5.44 -16.03
N ALA A 118 6.00 5.06 -14.88
CA ALA A 118 6.29 6.00 -13.80
C ALA A 118 7.34 7.03 -14.22
N ILE A 119 8.45 6.58 -14.80
CA ILE A 119 9.50 7.45 -15.34
C ILE A 119 8.93 8.34 -16.44
N PHE A 120 8.10 7.79 -17.32
CA PHE A 120 7.41 8.56 -18.36
C PHE A 120 6.53 9.66 -17.74
N SER A 121 5.62 9.31 -16.84
CA SER A 121 4.68 10.27 -16.23
C SER A 121 5.39 11.46 -15.57
N THR A 122 6.48 11.22 -14.84
CA THR A 122 7.26 12.27 -14.16
C THR A 122 8.02 13.18 -15.13
N ARG A 123 8.51 12.66 -16.25
CA ARG A 123 9.21 13.45 -17.28
C ARG A 123 8.26 14.37 -18.05
N PHE A 124 7.01 13.95 -18.20
CA PHE A 124 6.00 14.63 -19.01
C PHE A 124 5.01 15.46 -18.19
N GLN A 125 5.06 15.41 -16.85
CA GLN A 125 4.19 16.16 -15.94
C GLN A 125 4.23 17.68 -16.15
N ASN A 126 5.35 18.24 -16.63
CA ASN A 126 5.55 19.67 -16.81
C ASN A 126 5.30 20.15 -18.26
N ARG A 127 4.77 19.29 -19.13
CA ARG A 127 4.43 19.64 -20.52
C ARG A 127 2.95 19.93 -20.64
N GLU A 128 2.55 20.75 -21.62
CA GLU A 128 1.14 21.02 -21.97
C GLU A 128 0.45 19.80 -22.59
N ILE A 129 0.40 18.70 -21.84
CA ILE A 129 -0.31 17.48 -22.22
C ILE A 129 -1.72 17.54 -21.63
N GLN A 130 -2.68 17.00 -22.36
CA GLN A 130 -4.07 16.89 -21.90
C GLN A 130 -4.12 16.19 -20.53
N PRO A 131 -4.79 16.77 -19.51
CA PRO A 131 -4.83 16.22 -18.15
C PRO A 131 -5.31 14.75 -18.08
N LEU A 132 -6.25 14.37 -18.94
CA LEU A 132 -6.77 13.01 -19.05
C LEU A 132 -5.66 11.99 -19.34
N VAL A 133 -4.73 12.33 -20.25
CA VAL A 133 -3.63 11.44 -20.65
C VAL A 133 -2.72 11.19 -19.46
N ILE A 134 -2.38 12.23 -18.69
CA ILE A 134 -1.52 12.10 -17.51
C ILE A 134 -2.23 11.26 -16.43
N HIS A 135 -3.53 11.43 -16.24
CA HIS A 135 -4.31 10.61 -15.30
C HIS A 135 -4.38 9.13 -15.70
N ILE A 136 -4.54 8.83 -17.00
CA ILE A 136 -4.49 7.45 -17.51
C ILE A 136 -3.14 6.82 -17.20
N PHE A 137 -2.04 7.52 -17.51
CA PHE A 137 -0.70 7.02 -17.21
C PHE A 137 -0.46 6.86 -15.70
N SER A 138 -0.97 7.79 -14.88
CA SER A 138 -0.86 7.71 -13.42
C SER A 138 -1.63 6.54 -12.82
N ALA A 139 -2.85 6.30 -13.30
CA ALA A 139 -3.63 5.15 -12.92
C ALA A 139 -2.95 3.84 -13.36
N ALA A 140 -2.53 3.75 -14.61
CA ALA A 140 -1.90 2.56 -15.18
C ALA A 140 -0.59 2.20 -14.47
N GLN A 141 0.29 3.17 -14.22
CA GLN A 141 1.53 2.91 -13.45
C GLN A 141 1.21 2.35 -12.07
N THR A 142 0.19 2.90 -11.40
CA THR A 142 -0.14 2.51 -10.02
C THR A 142 -0.64 1.07 -9.99
N VAL A 143 -1.58 0.72 -10.88
CA VAL A 143 -2.12 -0.64 -10.97
C VAL A 143 -1.04 -1.65 -11.31
N LEU A 144 -0.20 -1.34 -12.31
CA LEU A 144 0.87 -2.24 -12.73
C LEU A 144 1.93 -2.42 -11.64
N LEU A 145 2.34 -1.35 -10.95
CA LEU A 145 3.31 -1.46 -9.86
C LEU A 145 2.73 -2.23 -8.68
N VAL A 146 1.49 -1.95 -8.27
CA VAL A 146 0.84 -2.68 -7.16
C VAL A 146 0.74 -4.17 -7.46
N LEU A 147 0.24 -4.54 -8.64
CA LEU A 147 0.10 -5.96 -9.02
C LEU A 147 1.45 -6.62 -9.31
N GLY A 148 2.36 -5.91 -9.98
CA GLY A 148 3.68 -6.40 -10.33
C GLY A 148 4.53 -6.68 -9.10
N ILE A 149 4.63 -5.73 -8.17
CA ILE A 149 5.37 -5.90 -6.92
C ILE A 149 4.72 -7.00 -6.07
N THR A 150 3.39 -7.02 -5.94
CA THR A 150 2.70 -8.11 -5.22
C THR A 150 3.03 -9.48 -5.84
N GLY A 151 3.00 -9.58 -7.17
CA GLY A 151 3.38 -10.78 -7.91
C GLY A 151 4.86 -11.17 -7.71
N LEU A 152 5.76 -10.20 -7.64
CA LEU A 152 7.19 -10.43 -7.36
C LEU A 152 7.37 -10.96 -5.94
N PHE A 153 6.67 -10.39 -4.96
CA PHE A 153 6.72 -10.86 -3.58
C PHE A 153 6.25 -12.31 -3.46
N LEU A 154 5.18 -12.67 -4.16
CA LEU A 154 4.68 -14.05 -4.19
C LEU A 154 5.63 -15.00 -4.91
N LYS A 155 6.41 -14.53 -5.89
CA LYS A 155 7.37 -15.36 -6.61
C LYS A 155 8.65 -15.58 -5.81
N LEU A 156 9.17 -14.52 -5.19
CA LEU A 156 10.47 -14.50 -4.51
C LEU A 156 10.38 -14.90 -3.03
N PHE A 157 9.25 -14.60 -2.38
CA PHE A 157 9.06 -14.79 -0.93
C PHE A 157 7.86 -15.69 -0.60
N ASN A 158 7.42 -16.57 -1.53
CA ASN A 158 6.33 -17.53 -1.26
C ASN A 158 6.65 -18.52 -0.14
N ARG A 159 7.94 -18.75 0.12
CA ARG A 159 8.37 -19.66 1.16
C ARG A 159 8.45 -18.90 2.47
N GLU A 160 7.56 -19.27 3.38
CA GLU A 160 7.60 -18.77 4.73
C GLU A 160 8.88 -19.27 5.42
N THR A 161 9.75 -18.32 5.79
CA THR A 161 10.94 -18.58 6.60
C THR A 161 10.82 -17.80 7.91
N VAL A 162 11.54 -18.25 8.93
CA VAL A 162 11.58 -17.55 10.23
C VAL A 162 12.01 -16.08 10.06
N PHE A 163 12.91 -15.81 9.12
CA PHE A 163 13.36 -14.46 8.80
C PHE A 163 12.24 -13.60 8.20
N TRP A 164 11.54 -14.08 7.16
CA TRP A 164 10.47 -13.31 6.53
C TRP A 164 9.28 -13.09 7.46
N ARG A 165 8.94 -14.09 8.28
CA ARG A 165 7.94 -13.95 9.34
C ARG A 165 8.35 -12.88 10.35
N TYR A 166 9.60 -12.89 10.81
CA TYR A 166 10.12 -11.87 11.72
C TYR A 166 10.05 -10.46 11.13
N CYS A 167 10.46 -10.28 9.86
CA CYS A 167 10.39 -8.98 9.19
C CYS A 167 8.95 -8.48 9.03
N SER A 168 8.01 -9.37 8.69
CA SER A 168 6.58 -9.05 8.59
C SER A 168 6.02 -8.58 9.94
N ASP A 169 6.29 -9.32 11.02
CA ASP A 169 5.83 -8.97 12.37
C ASP A 169 6.46 -7.65 12.87
N ALA A 170 7.73 -7.41 12.55
CA ALA A 170 8.42 -6.18 12.93
C ALA A 170 7.89 -4.95 12.18
N SER A 171 7.40 -5.11 10.95
CA SER A 171 6.99 -4.01 10.07
C SER A 171 5.91 -3.12 10.67
N TYR A 172 4.98 -3.69 11.45
CA TYR A 172 3.95 -2.91 12.11
C TYR A 172 4.54 -1.99 13.21
N TRP A 173 5.47 -2.49 14.02
CA TRP A 173 6.16 -1.66 15.01
C TRP A 173 7.03 -0.59 14.36
N MET A 174 7.77 -0.96 13.30
CA MET A 174 8.55 0.01 12.51
C MET A 174 7.65 1.14 12.02
N TYR A 175 6.49 0.81 11.45
CA TYR A 175 5.52 1.80 10.97
C TYR A 175 5.08 2.78 12.07
N LEU A 176 4.91 2.35 13.32
CA LEU A 176 4.52 3.26 14.41
C LEU A 176 5.64 4.20 14.88
N VAL A 177 6.88 3.71 14.95
CA VAL A 177 7.96 4.42 15.65
C VAL A 177 8.94 5.12 14.71
N HIS A 178 9.09 4.66 13.46
CA HIS A 178 10.11 5.16 12.53
C HIS A 178 10.07 6.68 12.36
N LEU A 179 8.88 7.29 12.32
CA LEU A 179 8.75 8.73 12.06
C LEU A 179 9.40 9.58 13.16
N VAL A 180 9.28 9.18 14.44
CA VAL A 180 9.91 9.90 15.55
C VAL A 180 11.42 9.91 15.40
N ILE A 181 11.99 8.76 15.03
CA ILE A 181 13.43 8.59 14.81
C ILE A 181 13.89 9.40 13.59
N ILE A 182 13.16 9.34 12.48
CA ILE A 182 13.48 10.09 11.27
C ILE A 182 13.45 11.60 11.54
N VAL A 183 12.42 12.11 12.20
CA VAL A 183 12.31 13.53 12.54
C VAL A 183 13.48 13.97 13.43
N TRP A 184 13.80 13.17 14.45
CA TRP A 184 14.92 13.47 15.34
C TRP A 184 16.26 13.51 14.58
N LEU A 185 16.52 12.53 13.71
CA LEU A 185 17.72 12.51 12.87
C LEU A 185 17.74 13.66 11.86
N GLN A 186 16.60 14.03 11.28
CA GLN A 186 16.50 15.16 10.37
C GLN A 186 16.84 16.49 11.04
N ILE A 187 16.41 16.69 12.29
CA ILE A 187 16.76 17.87 13.10
C ILE A 187 18.28 17.90 13.34
N LEU A 188 18.89 16.77 13.70
CA LEU A 188 20.34 16.67 13.91
C LEU A 188 21.15 17.02 12.66
N PHE A 189 20.70 16.57 11.49
CA PHE A 189 21.39 16.83 10.22
C PHE A 189 20.98 18.15 9.54
N MET A 190 20.07 18.93 10.13
CA MET A 190 19.47 20.11 9.49
C MET A 190 20.53 21.10 8.99
N ASN A 191 21.58 21.33 9.80
CA ASN A 191 22.67 22.26 9.49
C ASN A 191 23.97 21.58 9.06
N SER A 192 23.92 20.29 8.71
CA SER A 192 25.12 19.53 8.34
C SER A 192 25.48 19.68 6.86
N ALA A 193 26.78 19.73 6.55
CA ALA A 193 27.28 19.76 5.17
C ALA A 193 27.36 18.36 4.50
N VAL A 194 26.76 17.34 5.13
CA VAL A 194 26.79 15.95 4.63
C VAL A 194 26.01 15.86 3.33
N SER A 195 26.58 15.15 2.35
CA SER A 195 25.94 14.95 1.05
C SER A 195 24.56 14.27 1.19
N PRO A 196 23.56 14.59 0.32
CA PRO A 196 22.21 14.04 0.44
C PRO A 196 22.16 12.50 0.42
N GLY A 197 23.01 11.87 -0.41
CA GLY A 197 23.08 10.40 -0.50
C GLY A 197 23.59 9.76 0.79
N MET A 198 24.64 10.32 1.39
CA MET A 198 25.16 9.83 2.68
C MET A 198 24.14 10.04 3.81
N ARG A 199 23.49 11.21 3.83
CA ARG A 199 22.44 11.52 4.81
C ARG A 199 21.28 10.53 4.71
N LEU A 200 20.81 10.24 3.49
CA LEU A 200 19.74 9.26 3.26
C LEU A 200 20.13 7.87 3.77
N THR A 201 21.29 7.35 3.33
CA THR A 201 21.76 6.01 3.73
C THR A 201 21.93 5.91 5.24
N PHE A 202 22.49 6.95 5.86
CA PHE A 202 22.69 6.97 7.31
C PHE A 202 21.36 7.00 8.07
N VAL A 203 20.44 7.91 7.72
CA VAL A 203 19.13 8.02 8.37
C VAL A 203 18.34 6.73 8.21
N LEU A 204 18.36 6.10 7.02
CA LEU A 204 17.71 4.82 6.78
C LEU A 204 18.31 3.71 7.63
N ALA A 205 19.64 3.55 7.62
CA ALA A 205 20.32 2.50 8.38
C ALA A 205 20.06 2.63 9.88
N VAL A 206 20.21 3.83 10.44
CA VAL A 206 20.00 4.09 11.86
C VAL A 206 18.53 3.86 12.24
N THR A 207 17.58 4.35 11.44
CA THR A 207 16.15 4.13 11.70
C THR A 207 15.80 2.64 11.67
N LEU A 208 16.32 1.89 10.69
CA LEU A 208 16.10 0.46 10.58
C LEU A 208 16.66 -0.29 11.80
N ILE A 209 17.90 0.02 12.21
CA ILE A 209 18.56 -0.62 13.35
C ILE A 209 17.78 -0.33 14.63
N ILE A 210 17.44 0.93 14.91
CA ILE A 210 16.73 1.32 16.13
C ILE A 210 15.34 0.69 16.17
N THR A 211 14.58 0.73 15.07
CA THR A 211 13.24 0.14 15.04
C THR A 211 13.26 -1.39 15.17
N LEU A 212 14.23 -2.07 14.55
CA LEU A 212 14.43 -3.51 14.72
C LEU A 212 14.87 -3.89 16.14
N ALA A 213 15.81 -3.15 16.73
CA ALA A 213 16.28 -3.38 18.08
C ALA A 213 15.14 -3.16 19.09
N THR A 214 14.41 -2.06 18.95
CA THR A 214 13.28 -1.77 19.85
C THR A 214 12.17 -2.80 19.71
N TYR A 215 11.89 -3.27 18.50
CA TYR A 215 10.96 -4.38 18.28
C TYR A 215 11.43 -5.65 19.01
N HIS A 216 12.70 -6.03 18.81
CA HIS A 216 13.24 -7.28 19.35
C HIS A 216 13.22 -7.32 20.88
N PHE A 217 13.67 -6.24 21.52
CA PHE A 217 13.83 -6.19 22.98
C PHE A 217 12.54 -5.81 23.72
N PHE A 218 11.71 -4.90 23.18
CA PHE A 218 10.57 -4.34 23.93
C PHE A 218 9.19 -4.83 23.46
N VAL A 219 9.08 -5.39 22.25
CA VAL A 219 7.76 -5.66 21.65
C VAL A 219 7.53 -7.14 21.40
N ARG A 220 8.50 -7.84 20.82
CA ARG A 220 8.34 -9.22 20.32
C ARG A 220 7.78 -10.21 21.34
N ASN A 221 8.18 -10.07 22.60
CA ASN A 221 7.81 -10.97 23.69
C ASN A 221 6.85 -10.33 24.70
N THR A 222 6.30 -9.14 24.40
CA THR A 222 5.39 -8.43 25.30
C THR A 222 3.96 -8.51 24.83
N PHE A 223 3.03 -8.09 25.70
CA PHE A 223 1.61 -7.97 25.37
C PHE A 223 1.39 -7.10 24.11
N ILE A 224 2.23 -6.09 23.90
CA ILE A 224 2.19 -5.24 22.71
C ILE A 224 2.42 -6.09 21.47
N GLY A 225 3.47 -6.91 21.42
CA GLY A 225 3.71 -7.82 20.28
C GLY A 225 2.55 -8.78 20.01
N ASN A 226 1.88 -9.27 21.05
CA ASN A 226 0.72 -10.16 20.90
C ASN A 226 -0.53 -9.43 20.35
N ILE A 227 -0.74 -8.16 20.70
CA ILE A 227 -1.83 -7.37 20.09
C ILE A 227 -1.51 -7.06 18.63
N LEU A 228 -0.27 -6.62 18.36
CA LEU A 228 0.09 -6.11 17.04
C LEU A 228 0.21 -7.21 15.98
N ASN A 229 0.76 -8.37 16.35
CA ASN A 229 0.98 -9.50 15.44
C ASN A 229 -0.10 -10.58 15.54
N GLY A 230 -1.08 -10.40 16.43
CA GLY A 230 -2.08 -11.41 16.77
C GLY A 230 -1.50 -12.59 17.57
N LYS A 231 -2.35 -13.57 17.88
CA LYS A 231 -1.92 -14.79 18.56
C LYS A 231 -0.97 -15.57 17.66
N LYS A 232 0.28 -15.77 18.12
CA LYS A 232 1.23 -16.70 17.51
C LYS A 232 0.51 -18.05 17.31
N ARG A 233 0.33 -18.47 16.06
CA ARG A 233 0.00 -19.87 15.78
C ARG A 233 1.27 -20.66 16.10
N VAL A 234 1.26 -21.27 17.27
CA VAL A 234 2.25 -22.28 17.69
C VAL A 234 2.12 -23.47 16.76
#